data_AF-A5C221-F1
#
_entry.id   AF-A5C221-F1
#
_cell.length_a   1.000
_cell.length_b   1.000
_cell.length_c   1.000
_cell.angle_alpha   90.00
_cell.angle_beta   90.00
_cell.angle_gamma   90.00
#
_symmetry.space_group_name_H-M   'P 1'
#
loop_
_entity.id
_entity.type
_entity.pdbx_description
1 polymer ?
#
loop_
_entity_poly.entity_id
_entity_poly.type
_entity_poly.pdbx_seq_one_letter_code
_entity_poly.pdbx_strand_id
1 'polypeptide(L)'
;MWPLYLLFNKFLKTEEENAHEADEYPKGLVESYSLEQLPSNGKCPNVNLPHSHFVEVPHMNQLSTWDCGLACVLMVLRTFGINNCNIQALEELCCTTSIWTVDLAYLLQKFSVSFSYFTVTLGANPNFSVETFYKDQLATDLVRVDSLFKKAMEAGIDIQCRSISGDEISLLILSGKYIAIALIDQYKLSQSWLENVHVSGFCGGYSEYTVIILLVLCQAV
;
A
#
# COMPACT_ATOMS: atom_id res chain seq x y z
N MET A 1 -15.83 -24.29 17.55
CA MET A 1 -16.34 -24.49 16.19
C MET A 1 -16.05 -23.25 15.37
N TRP A 2 -15.05 -23.33 14.49
CA TRP A 2 -14.73 -22.40 13.38
C TRP A 2 -13.71 -23.15 12.48
N PRO A 3 -13.39 -22.73 11.24
CA PRO A 3 -14.20 -22.20 10.13
C PRO A 3 -14.17 -23.12 8.89
N LEU A 4 -15.09 -22.93 7.96
CA LEU A 4 -14.92 -23.38 6.57
C LEU A 4 -14.78 -22.19 5.62
N TYR A 5 -13.62 -22.16 4.98
CA TYR A 5 -13.26 -21.50 3.73
C TYR A 5 -14.21 -21.89 2.59
N LEU A 6 -14.62 -20.92 1.76
CA LEU A 6 -14.96 -21.09 0.33
C LEU A 6 -14.63 -19.75 -0.36
N LEU A 7 -13.49 -19.58 -1.03
CA LEU A 7 -13.14 -20.01 -2.39
C LEU A 7 -14.21 -19.69 -3.44
N PHE A 8 -14.05 -18.55 -4.12
CA PHE A 8 -14.50 -18.39 -5.50
C PHE A 8 -13.45 -17.62 -6.30
N ASN A 9 -12.61 -18.37 -7.02
CA ASN A 9 -11.86 -17.88 -8.17
C ASN A 9 -11.65 -19.06 -9.13
N LYS A 10 -12.52 -19.18 -10.14
CA LYS A 10 -12.33 -19.81 -11.47
C LYS A 10 -13.69 -20.22 -12.07
N PHE A 11 -13.73 -20.20 -13.40
CA PHE A 11 -14.85 -20.43 -14.32
C PHE A 11 -15.70 -19.17 -14.51
N LEU A 12 -15.58 -18.43 -15.61
CA LEU A 12 -15.85 -18.89 -16.98
C LEU A 12 -15.02 -18.15 -18.06
N LYS A 13 -14.30 -18.94 -18.87
CA LYS A 13 -13.99 -18.74 -20.31
C LYS A 13 -14.09 -20.18 -20.85
N THR A 14 -14.91 -20.52 -21.85
CA THR A 14 -14.82 -20.30 -23.32
C THR A 14 -16.14 -20.92 -23.88
N GLU A 15 -16.84 -20.40 -24.90
CA GLU A 15 -16.66 -20.59 -26.37
C GLU A 15 -17.77 -19.75 -27.06
N GLU A 16 -17.42 -18.83 -27.97
CA GLU A 16 -17.65 -18.86 -29.45
C GLU A 16 -19.13 -18.73 -29.87
N GLU A 17 -19.60 -17.92 -30.84
CA GLU A 17 -19.03 -17.42 -32.09
C GLU A 17 -19.99 -16.37 -32.74
N ASN A 18 -19.49 -15.59 -33.72
CA ASN A 18 -20.17 -14.89 -34.84
C ASN A 18 -20.34 -13.34 -34.85
N ALA A 19 -19.42 -12.72 -35.61
CA ALA A 19 -19.60 -11.84 -36.79
C ALA A 19 -20.16 -10.40 -36.67
N HIS A 20 -19.30 -9.39 -36.88
CA HIS A 20 -19.21 -8.52 -38.09
C HIS A 20 -18.40 -7.20 -37.85
N GLU A 21 -17.77 -6.72 -38.91
CA GLU A 21 -16.95 -5.50 -39.13
C GLU A 21 -17.65 -4.19 -38.64
N ALA A 22 -17.05 -3.03 -38.38
CA ALA A 22 -15.86 -2.36 -38.94
C ALA A 22 -15.39 -1.20 -38.01
N ASP A 23 -14.25 -0.63 -38.39
CA ASP A 23 -13.72 0.72 -38.12
C ASP A 23 -12.71 0.96 -36.97
N GLU A 24 -11.56 1.40 -37.47
CA GLU A 24 -10.21 1.61 -36.98
C GLU A 24 -10.03 3.01 -36.38
N TYR A 25 -9.60 3.12 -35.11
CA TYR A 25 -8.84 4.26 -34.56
C TYR A 25 -8.04 3.83 -33.32
N PRO A 26 -6.79 4.31 -33.11
CA PRO A 26 -5.84 3.65 -32.22
C PRO A 26 -6.05 4.04 -30.75
N LYS A 27 -6.56 3.10 -29.95
CA LYS A 27 -6.54 3.19 -28.48
C LYS A 27 -5.12 2.86 -27.99
N GLY A 28 -4.48 3.87 -27.40
CA GLY A 28 -3.22 3.70 -26.68
C GLY A 28 -3.35 2.62 -25.61
N LEU A 29 -2.51 1.60 -25.71
CA LEU A 29 -2.34 0.56 -24.70
C LEU A 29 -1.82 1.20 -23.41
N VAL A 30 -2.71 1.33 -22.43
CA VAL A 30 -2.32 1.35 -21.02
C VAL A 30 -1.83 -0.06 -20.71
N GLU A 31 -0.50 -0.21 -20.75
CA GLU A 31 0.17 -1.44 -20.37
C GLU A 31 0.01 -1.62 -18.86
N SER A 32 -0.98 -2.42 -18.48
CA SER A 32 -1.17 -2.88 -17.12
C SER A 32 -0.01 -3.81 -16.79
N TYR A 33 0.96 -3.32 -16.01
CA TYR A 33 2.06 -4.15 -15.52
C TYR A 33 1.51 -5.15 -14.50
N SER A 34 1.13 -6.32 -14.98
CA SER A 34 0.80 -7.47 -14.14
C SER A 34 2.02 -7.88 -13.32
N LEU A 35 1.87 -7.91 -12.00
CA LEU A 35 2.83 -8.42 -11.02
C LEU A 35 3.16 -9.94 -11.19
N GLU A 36 2.67 -10.58 -12.25
CA GLU A 36 2.73 -12.03 -12.46
C GLU A 36 4.09 -12.57 -12.95
N GLN A 37 5.13 -11.74 -13.06
CA GLN A 37 6.44 -12.18 -13.55
C GLN A 37 7.46 -12.56 -12.46
N LEU A 38 7.08 -12.62 -11.18
CA LEU A 38 8.02 -13.08 -10.15
C LEU A 38 8.21 -14.62 -10.22
N PRO A 39 9.43 -15.13 -10.45
CA PRO A 39 9.64 -16.58 -10.57
C PRO A 39 9.40 -17.28 -9.24
N SER A 40 8.49 -18.26 -9.22
CA SER A 40 8.12 -19.03 -8.01
C SER A 40 9.16 -20.09 -7.59
N ASN A 41 10.46 -19.89 -7.86
CA ASN A 41 11.45 -20.91 -7.53
C ASN A 41 12.74 -20.29 -7.00
N GLY A 42 13.16 -20.74 -5.81
CA GLY A 42 14.19 -20.14 -4.97
C GLY A 42 15.62 -20.24 -5.51
N LYS A 43 15.88 -19.64 -6.67
CA LYS A 43 17.23 -19.31 -7.14
C LYS A 43 17.22 -17.87 -7.63
N CYS A 44 17.87 -17.00 -6.86
CA CYS A 44 18.09 -15.61 -7.24
C CYS A 44 18.98 -15.59 -8.49
N PRO A 45 18.49 -15.14 -9.67
CA PRO A 45 19.38 -14.87 -10.78
C PRO A 45 20.28 -13.70 -10.37
N ASN A 46 21.56 -13.73 -10.76
CA ASN A 46 22.43 -12.56 -10.73
C ASN A 46 21.87 -11.53 -11.72
N VAL A 47 20.84 -10.80 -11.29
CA VAL A 47 20.35 -9.61 -11.96
C VAL A 47 21.37 -8.54 -11.61
N ASN A 48 22.13 -8.08 -12.61
CA ASN A 48 22.87 -6.84 -12.50
C ASN A 48 21.84 -5.75 -12.18
N LEU A 49 21.70 -5.41 -10.90
CA LEU A 49 20.80 -4.36 -10.46
C LEU A 49 21.27 -3.09 -11.18
N PRO A 50 20.42 -2.46 -12.01
CA PRO A 50 20.76 -1.18 -12.61
C PRO A 50 21.10 -0.23 -11.46
N HIS A 51 22.06 0.68 -11.71
CA HIS A 51 22.48 1.69 -10.75
C HIS A 51 21.26 2.20 -9.97
N SER A 52 21.29 2.05 -8.64
CA SER A 52 20.17 2.35 -7.76
C SER A 52 19.70 3.78 -7.98
N HIS A 53 18.65 3.94 -8.79
CA HIS A 53 18.00 5.23 -8.99
C HIS A 53 17.05 5.40 -7.81
N PHE A 54 17.52 6.06 -6.76
CA PHE A 54 16.66 6.42 -5.64
C PHE A 54 15.75 7.57 -6.07
N VAL A 55 14.45 7.40 -5.86
CA VAL A 55 13.50 8.51 -5.94
C VAL A 55 13.76 9.41 -4.73
N GLU A 56 14.14 10.66 -4.97
CA GLU A 56 14.26 11.65 -3.89
C GLU A 56 12.86 12.07 -3.45
N VAL A 57 12.48 11.65 -2.24
CA VAL A 57 11.20 12.00 -1.63
C VAL A 57 11.43 13.13 -0.64
N PRO A 58 10.82 14.31 -0.83
CA PRO A 58 11.00 15.43 0.08
C PRO A 58 10.40 15.09 1.44
N HIS A 59 11.14 15.36 2.51
CA HIS A 59 10.64 15.14 3.86
C HIS A 59 9.70 16.27 4.29
N MET A 60 8.49 15.92 4.74
CA MET A 60 7.50 16.86 5.25
C MET A 60 7.14 16.50 6.69
N ASN A 61 7.20 17.49 7.59
CA ASN A 61 6.79 17.29 8.97
C ASN A 61 5.27 17.22 9.08
N GLN A 62 4.78 16.28 9.89
CA GLN A 62 3.43 16.30 10.41
C GLN A 62 3.22 17.55 11.29
N LEU A 63 1.99 18.04 11.41
CA LEU A 63 1.64 19.26 12.17
C LEU A 63 0.92 18.93 13.48
N SER A 64 0.39 17.72 13.62
CA SER A 64 -0.35 17.23 14.79
C SER A 64 0.13 15.84 15.20
N THR A 65 -0.48 15.23 16.22
CA THR A 65 -0.10 13.88 16.67
C THR A 65 -0.74 12.75 15.86
N TRP A 66 -1.64 13.08 14.93
CA TRP A 66 -2.50 12.13 14.23
C TRP A 66 -2.37 12.18 12.70
N ASP A 67 -1.70 13.19 12.15
CA ASP A 67 -1.63 13.49 10.72
C ASP A 67 -0.38 12.93 10.02
N CYS A 68 0.35 12.01 10.65
CA CYS A 68 1.55 11.40 10.07
C CYS A 68 1.27 10.73 8.70
N GLY A 69 0.11 10.07 8.55
CA GLY A 69 -0.32 9.51 7.27
C GLY A 69 -0.60 10.57 6.20
N LEU A 70 -1.16 11.72 6.59
CA LEU A 70 -1.38 12.85 5.67
C LEU A 70 -0.06 13.46 5.23
N ALA A 71 0.92 13.58 6.14
CA ALA A 71 2.27 13.99 5.80
C ALA A 71 2.91 13.02 4.78
N CYS A 72 2.74 11.70 4.94
CA CYS A 72 3.20 10.71 3.97
C CYS A 72 2.58 10.91 2.58
N VAL A 73 1.26 11.13 2.50
CA VAL A 73 0.60 11.45 1.22
C VAL A 73 1.14 12.74 0.64
N LEU A 74 1.36 13.78 1.44
CA LEU A 74 1.93 15.04 0.96
C LEU A 74 3.34 14.85 0.38
N MET A 75 4.21 14.05 1.03
CA MET A 75 5.54 13.71 0.51
C MET A 75 5.46 13.05 -0.87
N VAL A 76 4.52 12.10 -1.03
CA VAL A 76 4.24 11.48 -2.32
C VAL A 76 3.80 12.53 -3.34
N LEU A 77 2.78 13.33 -3.04
CA LEU A 77 2.25 14.34 -3.96
C LEU A 77 3.33 15.34 -4.41
N ARG A 78 4.21 15.77 -3.50
CA ARG A 78 5.35 16.63 -3.84
C ARG A 78 6.36 15.96 -4.76
N THR A 79 6.59 14.65 -4.58
CA THR A 79 7.44 13.87 -5.48
C THR A 79 6.89 13.83 -6.91
N PHE A 80 5.56 13.86 -7.08
CA PHE A 80 4.89 13.96 -8.39
C PHE A 80 4.70 15.40 -8.88
N GLY A 81 5.28 16.41 -8.22
CA GLY A 81 5.13 17.82 -8.60
C GLY A 81 3.75 18.42 -8.30
N ILE A 82 2.90 17.74 -7.54
CA ILE A 82 1.57 18.23 -7.13
C ILE A 82 1.77 19.16 -5.92
N ASN A 83 1.85 20.46 -6.21
CA ASN A 83 2.23 21.50 -5.23
C ASN A 83 1.05 22.33 -4.66
N ASN A 84 -0.16 22.13 -5.18
CA ASN A 84 -1.36 22.93 -4.89
C ASN A 84 -2.17 22.43 -3.68
N CYS A 85 -1.62 21.55 -2.85
CA CYS A 85 -2.28 21.01 -1.65
C CYS A 85 -1.35 21.14 -0.43
N ASN A 86 -1.91 21.21 0.78
CA ASN A 86 -1.19 21.19 2.05
C ASN A 86 -1.88 20.22 3.03
N ILE A 87 -1.32 20.04 4.23
CA ILE A 87 -1.89 19.11 5.23
C ILE A 87 -3.34 19.47 5.58
N GLN A 88 -3.67 20.75 5.76
CA GLN A 88 -5.03 21.20 6.06
C GLN A 88 -6.02 20.84 4.95
N ALA A 89 -5.61 21.00 3.68
CA ALA A 89 -6.43 20.59 2.55
C ALA A 89 -6.64 19.06 2.53
N LEU A 90 -5.62 18.26 2.86
CA LEU A 90 -5.76 16.80 2.95
C LEU A 90 -6.68 16.38 4.11
N GLU A 91 -6.61 17.06 5.24
CA GLU A 91 -7.53 16.87 6.38
C GLU A 91 -8.98 17.14 5.97
N GLU A 92 -9.23 18.27 5.31
CA GLU A 92 -10.57 18.62 4.79
C GLU A 92 -11.09 17.58 3.80
N LEU A 93 -10.22 16.99 2.96
CA LEU A 93 -10.61 15.95 2.01
C LEU A 93 -10.88 14.60 2.68
N CYS A 94 -10.19 14.27 3.78
CA CYS A 94 -10.42 13.06 4.56
C CYS A 94 -11.67 13.15 5.44
N CYS A 95 -12.02 14.36 5.91
CA CYS A 95 -13.15 14.60 6.81
C CYS A 95 -13.07 13.80 8.13
N THR A 96 -11.86 13.47 8.61
CA THR A 96 -11.61 12.75 9.87
C THR A 96 -10.20 13.06 10.37
N THR A 97 -9.99 13.00 11.69
CA THR A 97 -8.66 13.05 12.33
C THR A 97 -8.17 11.68 12.80
N SER A 98 -9.01 10.64 12.72
CA SER A 98 -8.61 9.24 12.88
C SER A 98 -8.21 8.67 11.53
N ILE A 99 -6.95 8.86 11.15
CA ILE A 99 -6.44 8.48 9.83
C ILE A 99 -6.03 7.01 9.80
N TRP A 100 -6.62 6.24 8.88
CA TRP A 100 -6.25 4.87 8.59
C TRP A 100 -5.61 4.76 7.21
N THR A 101 -4.86 3.70 6.95
CA THR A 101 -4.20 3.49 5.65
C THR A 101 -5.17 3.45 4.47
N VAL A 102 -6.41 2.98 4.69
CA VAL A 102 -7.45 3.04 3.64
C VAL A 102 -7.85 4.49 3.30
N ASP A 103 -7.85 5.41 4.28
CA ASP A 103 -8.10 6.83 4.02
C ASP A 103 -7.02 7.42 3.09
N LEU A 104 -5.75 7.01 3.30
CA LEU A 104 -4.63 7.41 2.44
C LEU A 104 -4.78 6.89 1.01
N ALA A 105 -5.27 5.67 0.83
CA ALA A 105 -5.54 5.10 -0.50
C ALA A 105 -6.61 5.93 -1.24
N TYR A 106 -7.68 6.33 -0.56
CA TYR A 106 -8.69 7.22 -1.14
C TYR A 106 -8.14 8.60 -1.49
N LEU A 107 -7.24 9.17 -0.68
CA LEU A 107 -6.56 10.42 -1.02
C LEU A 107 -5.71 10.25 -2.28
N LEU A 108 -4.84 9.23 -2.34
CA LEU A 108 -4.00 8.96 -3.50
C LEU A 108 -4.84 8.77 -4.78
N GLN A 109 -5.94 8.02 -4.68
CA GLN A 109 -6.89 7.83 -5.78
C GLN A 109 -7.51 9.16 -6.24
N LYS A 110 -7.86 10.07 -5.31
CA LYS A 110 -8.43 11.38 -5.61
C LYS A 110 -7.47 12.31 -6.35
N PHE A 111 -6.17 12.15 -6.12
CA PHE A 111 -5.11 12.84 -6.86
C PHE A 111 -4.65 12.07 -8.11
N SER A 112 -5.34 10.99 -8.50
CA SER A 112 -5.00 10.14 -9.64
C SER A 112 -3.59 9.56 -9.57
N VAL A 113 -3.07 9.33 -8.36
CA VAL A 113 -1.79 8.68 -8.14
C VAL A 113 -2.00 7.17 -8.25
N SER A 114 -1.17 6.49 -9.05
CA SER A 114 -1.21 5.03 -9.18
C SER A 114 -0.50 4.36 -8.00
N PHE A 115 -1.12 3.34 -7.41
CA PHE A 115 -0.56 2.61 -6.29
C PHE A 115 -1.03 1.16 -6.23
N SER A 116 -0.32 0.34 -5.47
CA SER A 116 -0.72 -1.00 -5.04
C SER A 116 -0.84 -1.01 -3.51
N TYR A 117 -1.97 -1.48 -3.00
CA TYR A 117 -2.25 -1.52 -1.57
C TYR A 117 -2.21 -2.95 -1.05
N PHE A 118 -1.21 -3.28 -0.22
CA PHE A 118 -1.07 -4.57 0.45
C PHE A 118 -1.43 -4.47 1.94
N THR A 119 -2.24 -5.41 2.41
CA THR A 119 -2.61 -5.55 3.82
C THR A 119 -2.88 -7.00 4.19
N VAL A 120 -2.64 -7.38 5.44
CA VAL A 120 -3.06 -8.70 5.98
C VAL A 120 -4.41 -8.63 6.71
N THR A 121 -4.98 -7.44 6.83
CA THR A 121 -6.28 -7.21 7.49
C THR A 121 -7.15 -6.31 6.63
N LEU A 122 -8.36 -6.79 6.31
CA LEU A 122 -9.41 -5.99 5.69
C LEU A 122 -10.29 -5.43 6.80
N GLY A 123 -10.50 -4.12 6.78
CA GLY A 123 -11.22 -3.42 7.84
C GLY A 123 -10.31 -2.99 8.99
N ALA A 124 -10.93 -2.44 10.04
CA ALA A 124 -10.21 -2.12 11.27
C ALA A 124 -10.10 -3.37 12.16
N ASN A 125 -8.91 -3.64 12.70
CA ASN A 125 -8.72 -4.79 13.57
C ASN A 125 -9.33 -4.51 14.96
N PRO A 126 -10.37 -5.25 15.39
CA PRO A 126 -11.01 -5.02 16.69
C PRO A 126 -10.08 -5.29 17.89
N ASN A 127 -8.99 -6.04 17.67
CA ASN A 127 -7.98 -6.30 18.70
C ASN A 127 -7.17 -5.05 19.07
N PHE A 128 -7.23 -3.96 18.30
CA PHE A 128 -6.63 -2.67 18.67
C PHE A 128 -7.36 -1.94 19.80
N SER A 129 -8.45 -2.50 20.34
CA SER A 129 -9.14 -1.97 21.52
C SER A 129 -8.27 -1.90 22.78
N VAL A 130 -7.19 -2.70 22.84
CA VAL A 130 -6.23 -2.67 23.96
C VAL A 130 -5.25 -1.52 23.87
N GLU A 131 -5.08 -0.93 22.68
CA GLU A 131 -4.15 0.16 22.43
C GLU A 131 -4.79 1.49 22.79
N THR A 132 -4.16 2.25 23.69
CA THR A 132 -4.70 3.51 24.20
C THR A 132 -4.94 4.54 23.09
N PHE A 133 -4.17 4.46 22.00
CA PHE A 133 -4.32 5.32 20.84
C PHE A 133 -5.67 5.14 20.13
N TYR A 134 -6.18 3.91 20.04
CA TYR A 134 -7.43 3.63 19.29
C TYR A 134 -8.67 3.65 20.18
N LYS A 135 -8.51 3.52 21.49
CA LYS A 135 -9.59 3.22 22.44
C LYS A 135 -10.83 4.11 22.33
N ASP A 136 -10.65 5.42 22.15
CA ASP A 136 -11.76 6.38 22.19
C ASP A 136 -12.56 6.44 20.88
N GLN A 137 -11.93 6.13 19.74
CA GLN A 137 -12.55 6.26 18.40
C GLN A 137 -12.81 4.91 17.71
N LEU A 138 -12.28 3.80 18.25
CA LEU A 138 -12.32 2.49 17.60
C LEU A 138 -13.74 2.02 17.24
N ALA A 139 -14.75 2.27 18.08
CA ALA A 139 -16.11 1.85 17.79
C ALA A 139 -16.67 2.53 16.53
N THR A 140 -16.42 3.83 16.38
CA THR A 140 -16.81 4.61 15.19
C THR A 140 -15.93 4.25 13.99
N ASP A 141 -14.63 4.04 14.22
CA ASP A 141 -13.68 3.67 13.18
C ASP A 141 -13.94 2.28 12.61
N LEU A 142 -14.34 1.30 13.42
CA LEU A 142 -14.72 -0.03 12.95
C LEU A 142 -15.77 0.07 11.84
N VAL A 143 -16.86 0.81 12.10
CA VAL A 143 -17.94 0.97 11.12
C VAL A 143 -17.46 1.73 9.87
N ARG A 144 -16.72 2.84 10.07
CA ARG A 144 -16.26 3.70 8.98
C ARG A 144 -15.23 2.99 8.10
N VAL A 145 -14.18 2.45 8.70
CA VAL A 145 -13.07 1.77 8.01
C VAL A 145 -13.59 0.54 7.29
N ASP A 146 -14.43 -0.29 7.93
CA ASP A 146 -15.03 -1.44 7.24
C ASP A 146 -15.88 -1.02 6.04
N SER A 147 -16.63 0.09 6.16
CA SER A 147 -17.36 0.64 5.02
C SER A 147 -16.44 1.11 3.89
N LEU A 148 -15.27 1.69 4.20
CA LEU A 148 -14.31 2.13 3.20
C LEU A 148 -13.70 0.95 2.46
N PHE A 149 -13.29 -0.12 3.17
CA PHE A 149 -12.80 -1.34 2.53
C PHE A 149 -13.84 -1.98 1.61
N LYS A 150 -15.12 -2.03 2.01
CA LYS A 150 -16.20 -2.56 1.18
C LYS A 150 -16.41 -1.75 -0.12
N LYS A 151 -16.24 -0.43 -0.06
CA LYS A 151 -16.44 0.49 -1.20
C LYS A 151 -15.18 0.67 -2.05
N ALA A 152 -14.02 0.17 -1.61
CA ALA A 152 -12.74 0.41 -2.25
C ALA A 152 -12.71 -0.09 -3.71
N MET A 153 -13.18 -1.32 -3.93
CA MET A 153 -13.24 -1.90 -5.28
C MET A 153 -14.11 -1.06 -6.23
N GLU A 154 -15.29 -0.63 -5.79
CA GLU A 154 -16.19 0.22 -6.59
C GLU A 154 -15.59 1.60 -6.87
N ALA A 155 -14.71 2.08 -5.98
CA ALA A 155 -13.96 3.32 -6.13
C ALA A 155 -12.69 3.16 -6.99
N GLY A 156 -12.43 1.98 -7.56
CA GLY A 156 -11.24 1.70 -8.38
C GLY A 156 -9.96 1.44 -7.59
N ILE A 157 -10.06 1.24 -6.28
CA ILE A 157 -8.93 0.96 -5.39
C ILE A 157 -8.75 -0.56 -5.29
N ASP A 158 -7.66 -1.08 -5.86
CA ASP A 158 -7.28 -2.49 -5.75
C ASP A 158 -6.54 -2.75 -4.42
N ILE A 159 -7.14 -3.58 -3.56
CA ILE A 159 -6.59 -3.96 -2.25
C ILE A 159 -6.21 -5.43 -2.27
N GLN A 160 -4.93 -5.70 -2.12
CA GLN A 160 -4.38 -7.05 -2.05
C GLN A 160 -4.27 -7.51 -0.60
N CYS A 161 -5.19 -8.41 -0.21
CA CYS A 161 -5.21 -9.02 1.12
C CYS A 161 -4.13 -10.11 1.27
N ARG A 162 -2.85 -9.71 1.28
CA ARG A 162 -1.69 -10.58 1.49
C ARG A 162 -0.54 -9.84 2.17
N SER A 163 0.37 -10.58 2.79
CA SER A 163 1.67 -10.05 3.20
C SER A 163 2.59 -9.84 1.99
N ILE A 164 3.52 -8.90 2.09
CA ILE A 164 4.63 -8.71 1.16
C ILE A 164 5.94 -8.90 1.93
N SER A 165 6.87 -9.65 1.36
CA SER A 165 8.17 -9.95 1.99
C SER A 165 9.13 -8.76 1.93
N GLY A 166 10.13 -8.74 2.83
CA GLY A 166 11.22 -7.75 2.79
C GLY A 166 11.98 -7.76 1.46
N ASP A 167 12.18 -8.93 0.86
CA ASP A 167 12.84 -9.08 -0.44
C ASP A 167 12.00 -8.47 -1.57
N GLU A 168 10.69 -8.71 -1.59
CA GLU A 168 9.78 -8.08 -2.56
C GLU A 168 9.79 -6.54 -2.43
N ILE A 169 9.69 -6.01 -1.19
CA ILE A 169 9.76 -4.57 -0.95
C ILE A 169 11.10 -4.01 -1.46
N SER A 170 12.20 -4.68 -1.13
CA SER A 170 13.55 -4.26 -1.53
C SER A 170 13.69 -4.20 -3.04
N LEU A 171 13.21 -5.23 -3.76
CA LEU A 171 13.21 -5.25 -5.23
C LEU A 171 12.39 -4.10 -5.83
N LEU A 172 11.21 -3.82 -5.27
CA LEU A 172 10.34 -2.75 -5.75
C LEU A 172 10.96 -1.37 -5.52
N ILE A 173 11.51 -1.11 -4.33
CA ILE A 173 12.19 0.15 -4.04
C ILE A 173 13.47 0.34 -4.86
N LEU A 174 14.30 -0.70 -4.97
CA LEU A 174 15.56 -0.64 -5.73
C LEU A 174 15.34 -0.48 -7.24
N SER A 175 14.13 -0.79 -7.74
CA SER A 175 13.78 -0.51 -9.13
C SER A 175 13.72 0.99 -9.46
N GLY A 176 13.64 1.85 -8.44
CA GLY A 176 13.48 3.31 -8.60
C GLY A 176 12.11 3.73 -9.11
N LYS A 177 11.16 2.80 -9.22
CA LYS A 177 9.80 3.06 -9.70
C LYS A 177 8.77 3.20 -8.59
N TYR A 178 9.14 2.93 -7.34
CA TYR A 178 8.19 2.87 -6.23
C TYR A 178 8.61 3.70 -5.03
N ILE A 179 7.63 4.35 -4.40
CA ILE A 179 7.73 4.92 -3.05
C ILE A 179 6.86 4.06 -2.14
N ALA A 180 7.38 3.66 -0.98
CA ALA A 180 6.60 2.94 0.03
C ALA A 180 6.10 3.90 1.13
N ILE A 181 4.80 3.82 1.42
CA ILE A 181 4.22 4.25 2.70
C ILE A 181 3.97 2.98 3.50
N ALA A 182 4.71 2.80 4.59
CA ALA A 182 4.62 1.61 5.44
C ALA A 182 4.15 2.00 6.85
N LEU A 183 3.15 1.29 7.36
CA LEU A 183 2.76 1.36 8.77
C LEU A 183 3.75 0.56 9.61
N ILE A 184 4.33 1.22 10.61
CA ILE A 184 5.43 0.68 11.43
C ILE A 184 5.15 0.89 12.90
N ASP A 185 5.68 0.00 13.74
CA ASP A 185 5.71 0.18 15.19
C ASP A 185 6.99 0.95 15.57
N GLN A 186 6.82 2.16 16.09
CA GLN A 186 7.93 3.04 16.47
C GLN A 186 8.83 2.43 17.57
N TYR A 187 8.29 1.61 18.46
CA TYR A 187 9.07 0.98 19.53
C TYR A 187 9.99 -0.09 18.96
N LYS A 188 9.49 -0.89 18.01
CA LYS A 188 10.30 -1.91 17.32
C LYS A 188 11.39 -1.29 16.48
N LEU A 189 11.11 -0.17 15.81
CA LEU A 189 12.13 0.58 15.07
C LEU A 189 13.19 1.16 16.01
N SER A 190 12.81 1.80 17.10
CA SER A 190 13.79 2.40 18.03
C SER A 190 14.68 1.36 18.72
N GLN A 191 14.18 0.15 18.97
CA GLN A 191 14.97 -0.95 19.52
C GLN A 191 15.98 -1.53 18.52
N SER A 192 15.63 -1.63 17.23
CA SER A 192 16.56 -2.16 16.23
C SER A 192 17.79 -1.27 16.03
N TRP A 193 17.67 0.05 16.23
CA TRP A 193 18.85 0.94 16.25
C TRP A 193 19.80 0.67 17.42
N LEU A 194 19.28 0.22 18.57
CA LEU A 194 20.08 -0.10 19.76
C LEU A 194 20.76 -1.48 19.66
N GLU A 195 20.16 -2.45 18.97
CA GLU A 195 20.73 -3.79 18.77
C GLU A 195 21.78 -3.86 17.64
N ASN A 196 21.89 -2.84 16.80
CA ASN A 196 22.92 -2.76 15.76
C ASN A 196 24.34 -2.42 16.29
N VAL A 197 24.53 -2.34 17.62
CA VAL A 197 25.85 -2.38 18.25
C VAL A 197 26.20 -3.83 18.59
N HIS A 198 26.60 -4.58 17.56
CA HIS A 198 27.11 -5.97 17.62
C HIS A 198 26.10 -7.03 18.08
N VAL A 199 25.70 -7.94 17.17
CA VAL A 199 25.92 -9.40 17.27
C VAL A 199 25.56 -10.04 15.92
N SER A 200 26.51 -10.80 15.38
CA SER A 200 26.31 -11.73 14.28
C SER A 200 25.42 -12.88 14.73
N GLY A 201 24.30 -13.08 14.02
CA GLY A 201 23.57 -14.34 13.97
C GLY A 201 22.48 -14.51 15.03
N PHE A 202 21.23 -14.28 14.65
CA PHE A 202 20.12 -15.12 15.12
C PHE A 202 19.01 -15.17 14.06
N CYS A 203 18.75 -16.40 13.62
CA CYS A 203 17.61 -16.79 12.80
C CYS A 203 16.41 -17.00 13.73
N GLY A 204 15.22 -16.58 13.30
CA GLY A 204 13.96 -17.19 13.75
C GLY A 204 13.22 -16.46 14.87
N GLY A 205 12.27 -15.61 14.45
CA GLY A 205 11.24 -15.06 15.31
C GLY A 205 10.29 -14.20 14.48
N TYR A 206 9.42 -14.84 13.68
CA TYR A 206 8.32 -14.14 13.00
C TYR A 206 7.36 -13.60 14.08
N SER A 207 7.63 -12.39 14.57
CA SER A 207 6.57 -11.54 15.09
C SER A 207 5.58 -11.37 13.94
N GLU A 208 4.32 -11.74 14.11
CA GLU A 208 3.27 -11.48 13.12
C GLU A 208 3.19 -9.95 12.92
N TYR A 209 3.90 -9.44 11.93
CA TYR A 209 3.85 -8.04 11.57
C TYR A 209 2.65 -7.83 10.66
N THR A 210 1.67 -7.06 11.12
CA THR A 210 0.73 -6.41 10.20
C THR A 210 1.41 -5.17 9.65
N VAL A 211 2.42 -5.33 8.79
CA VAL A 211 2.94 -4.19 8.02
C VAL A 211 1.94 -3.93 6.91
N ILE A 212 1.24 -2.81 7.02
CA ILE A 212 0.39 -2.32 5.93
C ILE A 212 1.28 -1.49 5.02
N ILE A 213 1.32 -1.83 3.73
CA ILE A 213 2.20 -1.17 2.76
C ILE A 213 1.38 -0.69 1.57
N LEU A 214 1.45 0.61 1.34
CA LEU A 214 1.02 1.26 0.11
C LEU A 214 2.27 1.52 -0.72
N LEU A 215 2.37 0.87 -1.89
CA LEU A 215 3.43 1.13 -2.86
C LEU A 215 2.89 2.05 -3.94
N VAL A 216 3.46 3.23 -4.06
CA VAL A 216 3.09 4.23 -5.05
C VAL A 216 4.01 4.12 -6.26
N LEU A 217 3.43 4.05 -7.46
CA LEU A 217 4.15 3.95 -8.73
C LEU A 217 4.56 5.32 -9.26
N CYS A 218 5.87 5.60 -9.26
CA CYS A 218 6.47 6.72 -9.97
C CYS A 218 6.56 6.38 -11.46
N GLN A 219 5.63 6.90 -12.27
CA GLN A 219 5.87 6.99 -13.70
C GLN A 219 6.89 8.11 -13.94
N ALA A 220 8.08 7.74 -14.43
CA ALA A 220 8.96 8.69 -15.06
C ALA A 220 8.24 9.20 -16.33
N VAL A 221 7.95 10.50 -16.37
CA VAL A 221 7.51 11.21 -17.59
C VAL A 221 8.71 11.41 -18.50
#